data_AF-A0A960VVF6-F1
#
_entry.id   AF-A0A960VVF6-F1
#
_cell.length_a   1.000
_cell.length_b   1.000
_cell.length_c   1.000
_cell.angle_alpha   90.00
_cell.angle_beta   90.00
_cell.angle_gamma   90.00
#
_symmetry.space_group_name_H-M   'P 1'
#
loop_
_entity.id
_entity.type
_entity.pdbx_description
1 polymer ?
#
loop_
_entity_poly.entity_id
_entity_poly.type
_entity_poly.pdbx_seq_one_letter_code
_entity_poly.pdbx_strand_id
1 'polypeptide(L)'
;MDPAPSVQQELEQLNDELHRRSISGPPVDPALLVRRANLLCRLYRWEEAGSTTKEALQLQQELNLPEDPELLLLQALGLWRHGGYEDSIAVTRRAEALYQERGLPVSPRVQNNIGVALLRMGQITEALAAFDEVERVCDSQGQPVEASVFANRGIALFFLGRFDDALAAFAEAEKRYPEQGQPVWPGLSGQRGRILGQLGRFDEAIAGYDEAERRFNEQGLMVHPANYINRGMIYGYMGRYQDALAAYARAEELCREQGMPISPAIESGRASIYGSLGQYEDALAAYAKAEGMIREQGLGEDWQLYFRRAITLYESGHQADATREIYRAIALCGRLGIESPGFLLETLQDWMTAKSGSPAHGQQAGQPEAVQSVPDAEKLHDVFICYRRNPGHPYSMLLQSHMEFRQKKVFRDQDSLSSGRFEDSLQEAIRYSRHMLVLLTEGFFERTAQDGNDVVRKEIATALHCGTHIIPVMMEGFVWPAAEELPEDIRPLAAINAMSYSTEFFSAFIDKLLSWME
;
A
#
# COMPACT_ATOMS: atom_id res chain seq x y z
N MET A 1 -2.75 45.98 8.93
CA MET A 1 -3.94 45.15 8.67
C MET A 1 -4.07 44.24 9.86
N ASP A 2 -5.20 44.27 10.55
CA ASP A 2 -5.47 43.23 11.54
C ASP A 2 -5.47 41.88 10.82
N PRO A 3 -4.98 40.80 11.46
CA PRO A 3 -5.06 39.47 10.87
C PRO A 3 -6.52 39.16 10.55
N ALA A 4 -6.76 38.55 9.39
CA ALA A 4 -8.10 38.08 9.05
C ALA A 4 -8.63 37.19 10.20
N PRO A 5 -9.91 37.32 10.57
CA PRO A 5 -10.48 36.51 11.64
C PRO A 5 -10.32 35.02 11.30
N SER A 6 -10.08 34.20 12.32
CA SER A 6 -10.03 32.75 12.10
C SER A 6 -11.41 32.24 11.65
N VAL A 7 -11.45 31.08 10.98
CA VAL A 7 -12.71 30.46 10.56
C VAL A 7 -13.68 30.26 11.73
N GLN A 8 -13.14 29.99 12.93
CA GLN A 8 -13.91 29.86 14.16
C GLN A 8 -14.56 31.19 14.56
N GLN A 9 -13.82 32.29 14.52
CA GLN A 9 -14.35 33.63 14.84
C GLN A 9 -15.42 34.06 13.83
N GLU A 10 -15.22 33.76 12.55
CA GLU A 10 -16.24 34.01 11.52
C GLU A 10 -17.53 33.22 11.78
N LEU A 11 -17.41 31.96 12.20
CA LEU A 11 -18.57 31.12 12.51
C LEU A 11 -19.33 31.63 13.73
N GLU A 12 -18.63 32.08 14.78
CA GLU A 12 -19.24 32.66 15.97
C GLU A 12 -20.03 33.93 15.64
N GLN A 13 -19.43 34.86 14.90
CA GLN A 13 -20.11 36.08 14.45
C GLN A 13 -21.35 35.77 13.59
N LEU A 14 -21.25 34.77 12.72
CA LEU A 14 -22.37 34.35 11.87
C LEU A 14 -23.49 33.69 12.67
N ASN A 15 -23.17 32.87 13.68
CA ASN A 15 -24.17 32.28 14.57
C ASN A 15 -24.91 33.36 15.38
N ASP A 16 -24.22 34.40 15.85
CA ASP A 16 -24.85 35.54 16.53
C ASP A 16 -25.78 36.33 15.61
N GLU A 17 -25.41 36.48 14.33
CA GLU A 17 -26.29 37.09 13.33
C GLU A 17 -27.54 36.23 13.07
N LEU A 18 -27.37 34.92 12.87
CA LEU A 18 -28.46 33.98 12.67
C LEU A 18 -29.42 33.97 13.87
N HIS A 19 -28.89 33.97 15.09
CA HIS A 19 -29.70 34.01 16.31
C HIS A 19 -30.48 35.32 16.47
N ARG A 20 -29.85 36.47 16.18
CA ARG A 20 -30.57 37.76 16.19
C ARG A 20 -31.70 37.80 15.17
N ARG A 21 -31.47 37.25 13.97
CA ARG A 21 -32.48 37.20 12.91
C ARG A 21 -33.66 36.30 13.27
N SER A 22 -33.41 35.12 13.86
CA SER A 22 -34.48 34.20 14.26
C SER A 22 -35.42 34.79 15.33
N ILE A 23 -34.92 35.65 16.21
CA ILE A 23 -35.73 36.38 17.21
C ILE A 23 -36.53 37.52 16.56
N SER A 24 -35.97 38.18 15.55
CA SER A 24 -36.56 39.39 14.94
C SER A 24 -37.76 39.14 14.01
N GLY A 25 -38.08 37.87 13.69
CA GLY A 25 -39.28 37.48 12.92
C GLY A 25 -39.20 37.34 11.38
N PRO A 26 -38.18 37.81 10.62
CA PRO A 26 -38.05 37.46 9.22
C PRO A 26 -37.49 36.04 9.04
N PRO A 27 -37.82 35.34 7.92
CA PRO A 27 -37.22 34.06 7.60
C PRO A 27 -35.69 34.18 7.51
N VAL A 28 -34.98 33.17 8.01
CA VAL A 28 -33.51 33.09 7.87
C VAL A 28 -33.17 33.00 6.39
N ASP A 29 -32.28 33.88 5.92
CA ASP A 29 -31.81 33.89 4.53
C ASP A 29 -31.00 32.60 4.24
N PRO A 30 -31.39 31.79 3.24
CA PRO A 30 -30.65 30.59 2.86
C PRO A 30 -29.17 30.85 2.57
N ALA A 31 -28.80 32.05 2.10
CA ALA A 31 -27.40 32.40 1.85
C ALA A 31 -26.55 32.42 3.14
N LEU A 32 -27.14 32.81 4.28
CA LEU A 32 -26.45 32.75 5.58
C LEU A 32 -26.24 31.31 6.04
N LEU A 33 -27.20 30.43 5.76
CA LEU A 33 -27.08 28.99 6.05
C LEU A 33 -26.03 28.33 5.17
N VAL A 34 -25.97 28.66 3.87
CA VAL A 34 -24.89 28.23 2.97
C VAL A 34 -23.52 28.65 3.51
N ARG A 35 -23.39 29.93 3.93
CA ARG A 35 -22.14 30.43 4.53
C ARG A 35 -21.79 29.67 5.82
N ARG A 36 -22.77 29.41 6.69
CA ARG A 36 -22.58 28.63 7.92
C ARG A 36 -22.12 27.21 7.61
N ALA A 37 -22.77 26.52 6.68
CA ALA A 37 -22.40 25.18 6.26
C ALA A 37 -20.96 25.11 5.74
N ASN A 38 -20.53 26.09 4.94
CA ASN A 38 -19.16 26.19 4.44
C ASN A 38 -18.12 26.37 5.56
N LEU A 39 -18.38 27.25 6.53
CA LEU A 39 -17.49 27.43 7.69
C LEU A 39 -17.42 26.17 8.55
N LEU A 40 -18.54 25.49 8.76
CA LEU A 40 -18.59 24.21 9.49
C LEU A 40 -17.78 23.12 8.79
N CYS A 41 -17.83 23.04 7.45
CA CYS A 41 -16.99 22.13 6.67
C CYS A 41 -15.49 22.40 6.87
N ARG A 42 -15.07 23.67 6.86
CA ARG A 42 -13.66 24.09 7.10
C ARG A 42 -13.18 23.80 8.53
N LEU A 43 -14.10 23.61 9.46
CA LEU A 43 -13.83 23.23 10.86
C LEU A 43 -14.05 21.74 11.12
N TYR A 44 -14.26 20.93 10.08
CA TYR A 44 -14.52 19.49 10.18
C TYR A 44 -15.78 19.13 11.00
N ARG A 45 -16.72 20.08 11.16
CA ARG A 45 -18.02 19.90 11.85
C ARG A 45 -19.07 19.40 10.87
N TRP A 46 -18.84 18.21 10.34
CA TRP A 46 -19.57 17.66 9.19
C TRP A 46 -21.06 17.42 9.43
N GLU A 47 -21.43 16.97 10.62
CA GLU A 47 -22.83 16.69 10.95
C GLU A 47 -23.65 17.97 10.97
N GLU A 48 -23.12 19.02 11.61
CA GLU A 48 -23.75 20.34 11.61
C GLU A 48 -23.76 20.97 10.22
N ALA A 49 -22.70 20.82 9.43
CA ALA A 49 -22.70 21.29 8.05
C ALA A 49 -23.81 20.60 7.23
N GLY A 50 -23.98 19.29 7.41
CA GLY A 50 -25.03 18.50 6.75
C GLY A 50 -26.44 18.91 7.18
N SER A 51 -26.68 19.13 8.47
CA SER A 51 -27.99 19.61 8.96
C SER A 51 -28.30 21.02 8.45
N THR A 52 -27.32 21.93 8.46
CA THR A 52 -27.45 23.29 7.91
C THR A 52 -27.76 23.26 6.41
N THR A 53 -27.11 22.38 5.66
CA THR A 53 -27.33 22.22 4.22
C THR A 53 -28.75 21.74 3.93
N LYS A 54 -29.26 20.78 4.72
CA LYS A 54 -30.65 20.30 4.61
C LYS A 54 -31.65 21.41 4.91
N GLU A 55 -31.41 22.21 5.95
CA GLU A 55 -32.24 23.36 6.30
C GLU A 55 -32.25 24.40 5.17
N ALA A 56 -31.10 24.72 4.59
CA ALA A 56 -30.99 25.65 3.46
C ALA A 56 -31.74 25.15 2.22
N LEU A 57 -31.63 23.86 1.89
CA LEU A 57 -32.37 23.22 0.79
C LEU A 57 -33.88 23.28 1.02
N GLN A 58 -34.34 22.99 2.25
CA GLN A 58 -35.75 23.05 2.60
C GLN A 58 -36.31 24.48 2.46
N LEU A 59 -35.61 25.48 2.99
CA LEU A 59 -36.03 26.87 2.87
C LEU A 59 -36.03 27.37 1.43
N GLN A 60 -35.02 26.98 0.63
CA GLN A 60 -35.01 27.29 -0.81
C GLN A 60 -36.26 26.76 -1.51
N GLN A 61 -36.68 25.52 -1.19
CA GLN A 61 -37.88 24.90 -1.73
C GLN A 61 -39.17 25.57 -1.24
N GLU A 62 -39.30 25.82 0.06
CA GLU A 62 -40.49 26.44 0.67
C GLU A 62 -40.74 27.86 0.16
N LEU A 63 -39.66 28.61 -0.05
CA LEU A 63 -39.71 29.98 -0.56
C LEU A 63 -39.70 30.06 -2.09
N ASN A 64 -39.65 28.92 -2.78
CA ASN A 64 -39.58 28.81 -4.24
C ASN A 64 -38.46 29.68 -4.84
N LEU A 65 -37.29 29.66 -4.21
CA LEU A 65 -36.11 30.40 -4.63
C LEU A 65 -35.36 29.63 -5.74
N PRO A 66 -34.66 30.34 -6.64
CA PRO A 66 -33.84 29.67 -7.66
C PRO A 66 -32.73 28.83 -7.03
N GLU A 67 -32.34 27.75 -7.71
CA GLU A 67 -31.22 26.88 -7.29
C GLU A 67 -29.96 27.71 -7.02
N ASP A 68 -29.21 27.33 -6.00
CA ASP A 68 -27.94 27.98 -5.65
C ASP A 68 -26.81 26.98 -5.95
N PRO A 69 -25.88 27.29 -6.87
CA PRO A 69 -24.80 26.37 -7.20
C PRO A 69 -23.92 26.03 -5.99
N GLU A 70 -23.70 26.93 -5.02
CA GLU A 70 -22.92 26.61 -3.81
C GLU A 70 -23.68 25.65 -2.89
N LEU A 71 -25.01 25.78 -2.81
CA LEU A 71 -25.85 24.85 -2.06
C LEU A 71 -25.85 23.45 -2.69
N LEU A 72 -25.87 23.36 -4.02
CA LEU A 72 -25.71 22.09 -4.73
C LEU A 72 -24.34 21.46 -4.49
N LEU A 73 -23.26 22.24 -4.44
CA LEU A 73 -21.92 21.72 -4.11
C LEU A 73 -21.86 21.17 -2.67
N LEU A 74 -22.55 21.81 -1.72
CA LEU A 74 -22.70 21.30 -0.35
C LEU A 74 -23.56 20.03 -0.30
N GLN A 75 -24.64 19.96 -1.08
CA GLN A 75 -25.46 18.76 -1.21
C GLN A 75 -24.65 17.59 -1.78
N ALA A 76 -23.90 17.84 -2.85
CA ALA A 76 -23.01 16.85 -3.46
C ALA A 76 -21.97 16.33 -2.45
N LEU A 77 -21.42 17.21 -1.61
CA LEU A 77 -20.52 16.84 -0.52
C LEU A 77 -21.18 15.84 0.47
N GLY A 78 -22.47 16.05 0.78
CA GLY A 78 -23.24 15.11 1.59
C GLY A 78 -23.47 13.76 0.91
N LEU A 79 -23.80 13.76 -0.38
CA LEU A 79 -24.11 12.54 -1.15
C LEU A 79 -22.93 11.57 -1.21
N TRP A 80 -21.72 12.04 -1.54
CA TRP A 80 -20.57 11.13 -1.64
C TRP A 80 -20.17 10.56 -0.27
N ARG A 81 -20.37 11.28 0.83
CA ARG A 81 -20.10 10.76 2.19
C ARG A 81 -21.01 9.57 2.54
N HIS A 82 -22.17 9.47 1.91
CA HIS A 82 -23.11 8.35 2.07
C HIS A 82 -23.04 7.33 0.93
N GLY A 83 -22.00 7.40 0.08
CA GLY A 83 -21.77 6.43 -1.00
C GLY A 83 -22.52 6.71 -2.30
N GLY A 84 -23.27 7.81 -2.39
CA GLY A 84 -23.91 8.26 -3.63
C GLY A 84 -22.93 9.02 -4.51
N TYR A 85 -21.91 8.35 -5.03
CA TYR A 85 -20.81 8.98 -5.77
C TYR A 85 -21.26 9.50 -7.13
N GLU A 86 -22.02 8.71 -7.87
CA GLU A 86 -22.58 9.08 -9.17
C GLU A 86 -23.56 10.25 -9.05
N ASP A 87 -24.45 10.21 -8.05
CA ASP A 87 -25.38 11.30 -7.74
C ASP A 87 -24.62 12.57 -7.33
N SER A 88 -23.56 12.44 -6.54
CA SER A 88 -22.69 13.56 -6.17
C SER A 88 -22.06 14.23 -7.40
N ILE A 89 -21.58 13.43 -8.36
CA ILE A 89 -21.05 13.95 -9.64
C ILE A 89 -22.16 14.63 -10.42
N ALA A 90 -23.34 14.02 -10.55
CA ALA A 90 -24.46 14.60 -11.29
C ALA A 90 -24.91 15.96 -10.71
N VAL A 91 -25.06 16.05 -9.39
CA VAL A 91 -25.40 17.30 -8.69
C VAL A 91 -24.28 18.34 -8.84
N THR A 92 -23.02 17.93 -8.78
CA THR A 92 -21.87 18.82 -8.99
C THR A 92 -21.84 19.38 -10.43
N ARG A 93 -22.15 18.56 -11.43
CA ARG A 93 -22.27 19.00 -12.83
C ARG A 93 -23.45 19.94 -13.04
N ARG A 94 -24.55 19.77 -12.32
CA ARG A 94 -25.65 20.74 -12.32
C ARG A 94 -25.21 22.10 -11.75
N ALA A 95 -24.44 22.11 -10.67
CA ALA A 95 -23.86 23.34 -10.12
C ALA A 95 -22.94 24.03 -11.14
N GLU A 96 -22.08 23.27 -11.83
CA GLU A 96 -21.21 23.77 -12.89
C GLU A 96 -21.99 24.43 -14.05
N ALA A 97 -23.06 23.78 -14.52
CA ALA A 97 -23.94 24.35 -15.55
C ALA A 97 -24.59 25.66 -15.10
N LEU A 98 -25.02 25.76 -13.83
CA LEU A 98 -25.59 26.98 -13.27
C LEU A 98 -24.57 28.14 -13.22
N TYR A 99 -23.31 27.89 -12.89
CA TYR A 99 -22.27 28.94 -12.99
C TYR A 99 -22.16 29.45 -14.43
N GLN A 100 -22.13 28.55 -15.41
CA GLN A 100 -22.01 28.89 -16.83
C GLN A 100 -23.25 29.66 -17.36
N GLU A 101 -24.45 29.16 -17.07
CA GLU A 101 -25.73 29.80 -17.43
C GLU A 101 -25.83 31.23 -16.89
N ARG A 102 -25.28 31.47 -15.69
CA ARG A 102 -25.29 32.78 -15.02
C ARG A 102 -24.09 33.67 -15.36
N GLY A 103 -23.14 33.17 -16.16
CA GLY A 103 -21.89 33.88 -16.46
C GLY A 103 -21.04 34.17 -15.21
N LEU A 104 -21.15 33.32 -14.18
CA LEU A 104 -20.37 33.42 -12.95
C LEU A 104 -19.06 32.63 -13.08
N PRO A 105 -17.97 33.04 -12.41
CA PRO A 105 -16.77 32.23 -12.31
C PRO A 105 -17.09 30.86 -11.70
N VAL A 106 -16.63 29.79 -12.36
CA VAL A 106 -16.86 28.42 -11.88
C VAL A 106 -16.07 28.20 -10.60
N SER A 107 -16.75 27.79 -9.53
CA SER A 107 -16.11 27.51 -8.24
C SER A 107 -15.10 26.36 -8.36
N PRO A 108 -13.85 26.50 -7.87
CA PRO A 108 -12.86 25.41 -7.89
C PRO A 108 -13.34 24.13 -7.17
N ARG A 109 -14.31 24.28 -6.25
CA ARG A 109 -14.97 23.17 -5.55
C ARG A 109 -15.67 22.19 -6.47
N VAL A 110 -16.09 22.60 -7.66
CA VAL A 110 -16.67 21.71 -8.69
C VAL A 110 -15.71 20.57 -8.99
N GLN A 111 -14.47 20.90 -9.36
CA GLN A 111 -13.49 19.90 -9.77
C GLN A 111 -12.95 19.12 -8.56
N ASN A 112 -12.82 19.76 -7.39
CA ASN A 112 -12.47 19.04 -6.16
C ASN A 112 -13.53 18.00 -5.76
N ASN A 113 -14.82 18.34 -5.81
CA ASN A 113 -15.90 17.40 -5.49
C ASN A 113 -15.96 16.22 -6.48
N ILE A 114 -15.81 16.50 -7.77
CA ILE A 114 -15.71 15.46 -8.81
C ILE A 114 -14.50 14.56 -8.53
N GLY A 115 -13.33 15.15 -8.28
CA GLY A 115 -12.10 14.39 -7.99
C GLY A 115 -12.26 13.48 -6.77
N VAL A 116 -12.89 13.97 -5.70
CA VAL A 116 -13.19 13.16 -4.51
C VAL A 116 -14.15 12.02 -4.83
N ALA A 117 -15.23 12.26 -5.56
CA ALA A 117 -16.17 11.21 -5.94
C ALA A 117 -15.51 10.13 -6.82
N LEU A 118 -14.74 10.53 -7.83
CA LEU A 118 -13.97 9.63 -8.71
C LEU A 118 -12.96 8.80 -7.92
N LEU A 119 -12.23 9.42 -6.99
CA LEU A 119 -11.29 8.75 -6.10
C LEU A 119 -11.98 7.65 -5.29
N ARG A 120 -13.19 7.91 -4.80
CA ARG A 120 -13.99 6.94 -4.03
C ARG A 120 -14.57 5.82 -4.88
N MET A 121 -14.76 6.07 -6.18
CA MET A 121 -15.14 5.05 -7.17
C MET A 121 -13.93 4.24 -7.68
N GLY A 122 -12.71 4.56 -7.24
CA GLY A 122 -11.49 3.88 -7.69
C GLY A 122 -10.95 4.39 -9.03
N GLN A 123 -11.53 5.46 -9.59
CA GLN A 123 -11.06 6.10 -10.83
C GLN A 123 -9.94 7.10 -10.49
N ILE A 124 -8.79 6.55 -10.07
CA ILE A 124 -7.72 7.32 -9.41
C ILE A 124 -7.05 8.31 -10.38
N THR A 125 -6.86 7.92 -11.64
CA THR A 125 -6.20 8.76 -12.66
C THR A 125 -7.07 9.97 -13.01
N GLU A 126 -8.37 9.75 -13.19
CA GLU A 126 -9.35 10.80 -13.47
C GLU A 126 -9.53 11.72 -12.25
N ALA A 127 -9.45 11.18 -11.03
CA ALA A 127 -9.44 11.98 -9.83
C ALA A 127 -8.25 12.94 -9.77
N LEU A 128 -7.04 12.49 -10.12
CA LEU A 128 -5.87 13.36 -10.19
C LEU A 128 -6.02 14.45 -11.24
N ALA A 129 -6.53 14.12 -12.43
CA ALA A 129 -6.80 15.10 -13.47
C ALA A 129 -7.80 16.19 -13.01
N ALA A 130 -8.82 15.80 -12.23
CA ALA A 130 -9.75 16.74 -11.63
C ALA A 130 -9.07 17.64 -10.59
N PHE A 131 -8.17 17.12 -9.75
CA PHE A 131 -7.40 17.96 -8.81
C PHE A 131 -6.43 18.92 -9.54
N ASP A 132 -5.79 18.49 -10.62
CA ASP A 132 -4.94 19.36 -11.44
C ASP A 132 -5.76 20.45 -12.16
N GLU A 133 -7.05 20.21 -12.44
CA GLU A 133 -7.97 21.24 -12.93
C GLU A 133 -8.30 22.30 -11.87
N VAL A 134 -8.40 21.91 -10.59
CA VAL A 134 -8.63 22.86 -9.49
C VAL A 134 -7.52 23.93 -9.47
N GLU A 135 -6.26 23.51 -9.62
CA GLU A 135 -5.12 24.43 -9.67
C GLU A 135 -5.24 25.42 -10.84
N ARG A 136 -5.57 24.93 -12.05
CA ARG A 136 -5.77 25.78 -13.24
C ARG A 136 -6.92 26.77 -13.08
N VAL A 137 -8.03 26.35 -12.48
CA VAL A 137 -9.18 27.23 -12.21
C VAL A 137 -8.80 28.29 -11.18
N CYS A 138 -8.13 27.91 -10.08
CA CYS A 138 -7.64 28.84 -9.06
C CYS A 138 -6.68 29.89 -9.65
N ASP A 139 -5.70 29.46 -10.45
CA ASP A 139 -4.73 30.34 -11.12
C ASP A 139 -5.43 31.35 -12.04
N SER A 140 -6.40 30.89 -12.85
CA SER A 140 -7.15 31.76 -13.76
C SER A 140 -7.99 32.82 -13.05
N GLN A 141 -8.40 32.55 -11.80
CA GLN A 141 -9.22 33.43 -10.97
C GLN A 141 -8.40 34.24 -9.96
N GLY A 142 -7.08 34.02 -9.89
CA GLY A 142 -6.19 34.71 -8.94
C GLY A 142 -6.48 34.39 -7.48
N GLN A 143 -6.97 33.18 -7.19
CA GLN A 143 -7.31 32.73 -5.83
C GLN A 143 -6.42 31.57 -5.39
N PRO A 144 -6.14 31.42 -4.07
CA PRO A 144 -5.35 30.30 -3.59
C PRO A 144 -6.10 28.98 -3.69
N VAL A 145 -5.39 27.90 -3.97
CA VAL A 145 -5.91 26.52 -3.91
C VAL A 145 -6.15 26.12 -2.45
N GLU A 146 -7.33 25.57 -2.15
CA GLU A 146 -7.67 25.10 -0.81
C GLU A 146 -6.73 23.96 -0.34
N ALA A 147 -6.36 23.97 0.94
CA ALA A 147 -5.51 22.95 1.54
C ALA A 147 -6.06 21.51 1.38
N SER A 148 -7.38 21.37 1.36
CA SER A 148 -8.10 20.09 1.19
C SER A 148 -7.79 19.39 -0.14
N VAL A 149 -7.51 20.16 -1.20
CA VAL A 149 -7.21 19.65 -2.54
C VAL A 149 -5.88 18.90 -2.55
N PHE A 150 -4.85 19.48 -1.91
CA PHE A 150 -3.55 18.84 -1.75
C PHE A 150 -3.65 17.56 -0.91
N ALA A 151 -4.47 17.56 0.14
CA ALA A 151 -4.73 16.36 0.94
C ALA A 151 -5.40 15.26 0.08
N ASN A 152 -6.42 15.60 -0.69
CA ASN A 152 -7.11 14.65 -1.57
C ASN A 152 -6.18 14.10 -2.67
N ARG A 153 -5.34 14.96 -3.25
CA ARG A 153 -4.31 14.58 -4.22
C ARG A 153 -3.30 13.61 -3.61
N GLY A 154 -2.85 13.85 -2.38
CA GLY A 154 -1.98 12.94 -1.64
C GLY A 154 -2.61 11.55 -1.44
N ILE A 155 -3.91 11.48 -1.18
CA ILE A 155 -4.64 10.20 -1.09
C ILE A 155 -4.69 9.49 -2.45
N ALA A 156 -4.95 10.22 -3.54
CA ALA A 156 -4.95 9.63 -4.88
C ALA A 156 -3.56 9.11 -5.29
N LEU A 157 -2.50 9.89 -5.03
CA LEU A 157 -1.11 9.49 -5.28
C LEU A 157 -0.69 8.25 -4.47
N PHE A 158 -1.15 8.15 -3.21
CA PHE A 158 -0.98 6.95 -2.40
C PHE A 158 -1.56 5.71 -3.09
N PHE A 159 -2.79 5.80 -3.62
CA PHE A 159 -3.43 4.65 -4.29
C PHE A 159 -2.75 4.25 -5.60
N LEU A 160 -2.00 5.17 -6.23
CA LEU A 160 -1.12 4.86 -7.37
C LEU A 160 0.26 4.32 -6.95
N GLY A 161 0.55 4.17 -5.65
CA GLY A 161 1.85 3.76 -5.15
C GLY A 161 2.94 4.84 -5.26
N ARG A 162 2.59 6.08 -5.61
CA ARG A 162 3.52 7.22 -5.72
C ARG A 162 3.75 7.85 -4.33
N PHE A 163 4.45 7.13 -3.47
CA PHE A 163 4.56 7.45 -2.05
C PHE A 163 5.26 8.78 -1.76
N ASP A 164 6.35 9.10 -2.45
CA ASP A 164 7.08 10.36 -2.24
C ASP A 164 6.23 11.57 -2.66
N ASP A 165 5.55 11.48 -3.80
CA ASP A 165 4.64 12.52 -4.28
C ASP A 165 3.46 12.70 -3.31
N ALA A 166 2.94 11.60 -2.75
CA ALA A 166 1.88 11.65 -1.76
C ALA A 166 2.32 12.36 -0.48
N LEU A 167 3.53 12.06 0.03
CA LEU A 167 4.11 12.74 1.18
C LEU A 167 4.32 14.24 0.92
N ALA A 168 4.79 14.60 -0.28
CA ALA A 168 4.95 16.00 -0.69
C ALA A 168 3.60 16.74 -0.73
N ALA A 169 2.57 16.11 -1.29
CA ALA A 169 1.22 16.68 -1.32
C ALA A 169 0.63 16.89 0.09
N PHE A 170 0.85 15.94 1.02
CA PHE A 170 0.43 16.10 2.41
C PHE A 170 1.20 17.19 3.15
N ALA A 171 2.50 17.36 2.88
CA ALA A 171 3.29 18.44 3.45
C ALA A 171 2.81 19.82 2.95
N GLU A 172 2.45 19.93 1.67
CA GLU A 172 1.87 21.16 1.13
C GLU A 172 0.50 21.44 1.76
N ALA A 173 -0.37 20.44 1.90
CA ALA A 173 -1.66 20.60 2.60
C ALA A 173 -1.46 21.14 4.02
N GLU A 174 -0.52 20.56 4.77
CA GLU A 174 -0.19 20.96 6.14
C GLU A 174 0.26 22.42 6.25
N LYS A 175 1.01 22.92 5.26
CA LYS A 175 1.41 24.33 5.18
C LYS A 175 0.23 25.26 4.86
N ARG A 176 -0.66 24.85 3.95
CA ARG A 176 -1.78 25.70 3.48
C ARG A 176 -2.89 25.89 4.51
N TYR A 177 -3.14 24.91 5.39
CA TYR A 177 -4.21 25.02 6.39
C TYR A 177 -4.05 26.28 7.28
N PRO A 178 -2.92 26.51 7.97
CA PRO A 178 -2.71 27.72 8.78
C PRO A 178 -2.74 29.01 7.96
N GLU A 179 -2.16 29.02 6.76
CA GLU A 179 -2.20 30.19 5.86
C GLU A 179 -3.63 30.60 5.49
N GLN A 180 -4.56 29.64 5.49
CA GLN A 180 -5.99 29.83 5.20
C GLN A 180 -6.85 30.03 6.46
N GLY A 181 -6.22 30.21 7.63
CA GLY A 181 -6.90 30.38 8.92
C GLY A 181 -7.66 29.14 9.39
N GLN A 182 -7.33 27.97 8.85
CA GLN A 182 -7.97 26.69 9.15
C GLN A 182 -7.10 25.83 10.06
N PRO A 183 -7.71 25.03 10.97
CA PRO A 183 -6.96 24.00 11.68
C PRO A 183 -6.45 22.94 10.70
N VAL A 184 -5.20 22.49 10.89
CA VAL A 184 -4.61 21.41 10.10
C VAL A 184 -5.48 20.16 10.22
N TRP A 185 -5.84 19.54 9.10
CA TRP A 185 -6.64 18.31 9.13
C TRP A 185 -5.92 17.19 9.89
N PRO A 186 -6.48 16.67 11.01
CA PRO A 186 -5.79 15.67 11.83
C PRO A 186 -5.47 14.37 11.08
N GLY A 187 -6.27 14.05 10.06
CA GLY A 187 -6.07 12.86 9.23
C GLY A 187 -4.78 12.85 8.42
N LEU A 188 -4.16 14.02 8.15
CA LEU A 188 -2.92 14.10 7.39
C LEU A 188 -1.79 13.27 8.01
N SER A 189 -1.58 13.40 9.32
CA SER A 189 -0.51 12.69 10.02
C SER A 189 -0.72 11.17 10.00
N GLY A 190 -1.97 10.72 10.06
CA GLY A 190 -2.32 9.31 9.94
C GLY A 190 -2.09 8.75 8.53
N GLN A 191 -2.33 9.55 7.48
CA GLN A 191 -2.04 9.15 6.10
C GLN A 191 -0.53 9.09 5.83
N ARG A 192 0.24 10.05 6.36
CA ARG A 192 1.71 10.01 6.34
C ARG A 192 2.23 8.79 7.08
N GLY A 193 1.70 8.51 8.28
CA GLY A 193 2.04 7.32 9.05
C GLY A 193 1.78 6.02 8.27
N ARG A 194 0.67 5.97 7.52
CA ARG A 194 0.34 4.82 6.66
C ARG A 194 1.38 4.61 5.55
N ILE A 195 1.79 5.69 4.88
CA ILE A 195 2.84 5.63 3.84
C ILE A 195 4.17 5.16 4.45
N LEU A 196 4.58 5.78 5.56
CA LEU A 196 5.84 5.46 6.22
C LEU A 196 5.89 3.99 6.66
N GLY A 197 4.76 3.45 7.14
CA GLY A 197 4.64 2.03 7.46
C GLY A 197 4.83 1.12 6.25
N GLN A 198 4.30 1.49 5.08
CA GLN A 198 4.52 0.74 3.84
C GLN A 198 5.97 0.81 3.35
N LEU A 199 6.66 1.91 3.62
CA LEU A 199 8.08 2.08 3.34
C LEU A 199 9.00 1.41 4.39
N GLY A 200 8.43 0.71 5.38
CA GLY A 200 9.19 0.06 6.46
C GLY A 200 9.75 1.00 7.53
N ARG A 201 9.41 2.31 7.47
CA ARG A 201 9.85 3.34 8.43
C ARG A 201 8.92 3.34 9.65
N PHE A 202 8.95 2.25 10.40
CA PHE A 202 7.93 1.93 11.42
C PHE A 202 7.88 2.92 12.59
N ASP A 203 9.02 3.37 13.12
CA ASP A 203 9.02 4.33 14.23
C ASP A 203 8.43 5.69 13.83
N GLU A 204 8.76 6.16 12.62
CA GLU A 204 8.19 7.39 12.07
C GLU A 204 6.70 7.24 11.76
N ALA A 205 6.28 6.04 11.34
CA ALA A 205 4.87 5.73 11.14
C ALA A 205 4.07 5.83 12.45
N ILE A 206 4.59 5.25 13.54
CA ILE A 206 3.98 5.35 14.87
C ILE A 206 3.94 6.80 15.34
N ALA A 207 5.03 7.56 15.18
CA ALA A 207 5.05 8.99 15.52
C ALA A 207 4.00 9.79 14.73
N GLY A 208 3.80 9.48 13.45
CA GLY A 208 2.75 10.08 12.63
C GLY A 208 1.34 9.77 13.15
N TYR A 209 1.11 8.56 13.65
CA TYR A 209 -0.17 8.17 14.24
C TYR A 209 -0.43 8.82 15.60
N ASP A 210 0.59 8.94 16.45
CA ASP A 210 0.52 9.63 17.74
C ASP A 210 0.23 11.13 17.53
N GLU A 211 0.87 11.72 16.53
CA GLU A 211 0.61 13.11 16.13
C GLU A 211 -0.81 13.31 15.59
N ALA A 212 -1.33 12.35 14.82
CA ALA A 212 -2.72 12.38 14.37
C ALA A 212 -3.68 12.38 15.56
N GLU A 213 -3.48 11.47 16.51
CA GLU A 213 -4.28 11.36 17.74
C GLU A 213 -4.25 12.64 18.56
N ARG A 214 -3.06 13.24 18.76
CA ARG A 214 -2.91 14.53 19.42
C ARG A 214 -3.75 15.62 18.76
N ARG A 215 -3.68 15.75 17.42
CA ARG A 215 -4.45 16.74 16.65
C ARG A 215 -5.96 16.51 16.71
N PHE A 216 -6.40 15.24 16.65
CA PHE A 216 -7.81 14.90 16.83
C PHE A 216 -8.31 15.37 18.20
N ASN A 217 -7.57 15.05 19.28
CA ASN A 217 -7.92 15.44 20.64
C ASN A 217 -7.92 16.97 20.84
N GLU A 218 -6.92 17.68 20.32
CA GLU A 218 -6.85 19.16 20.39
C GLU A 218 -8.01 19.84 19.68
N GLN A 219 -8.55 19.22 18.63
CA GLN A 219 -9.70 19.73 17.88
C GLN A 219 -11.03 19.22 18.41
N GLY A 220 -11.04 18.40 19.49
CA GLY A 220 -12.27 17.79 20.02
C GLY A 220 -12.93 16.80 19.06
N LEU A 221 -12.16 16.23 18.14
CA LEU A 221 -12.62 15.28 17.13
C LEU A 221 -12.29 13.85 17.55
N MET A 222 -13.11 12.88 17.15
CA MET A 222 -12.84 11.47 17.44
C MET A 222 -11.79 10.89 16.50
N VAL A 223 -10.85 10.12 17.06
CA VAL A 223 -9.85 9.37 16.30
C VAL A 223 -10.53 8.23 15.55
N HIS A 224 -10.30 8.14 14.24
CA HIS A 224 -10.85 7.05 13.43
C HIS A 224 -10.20 5.69 13.80
N PRO A 225 -10.97 4.59 13.95
CA PRO A 225 -10.43 3.28 14.36
C PRO A 225 -9.29 2.75 13.49
N ALA A 226 -9.29 3.09 12.19
CA ALA A 226 -8.24 2.70 11.26
C ALA A 226 -6.82 3.15 11.67
N ASN A 227 -6.69 4.25 12.43
CA ASN A 227 -5.40 4.67 12.98
C ASN A 227 -4.80 3.56 13.86
N TYR A 228 -5.59 3.06 14.82
CA TYR A 228 -5.19 1.99 15.72
C TYR A 228 -5.06 0.61 15.03
N ILE A 229 -5.87 0.33 14.01
CA ILE A 229 -5.70 -0.89 13.18
C ILE A 229 -4.32 -0.88 12.50
N ASN A 230 -3.93 0.25 11.91
CA ASN A 230 -2.65 0.38 11.24
C ASN A 230 -1.46 0.34 12.23
N ARG A 231 -1.58 1.00 13.39
CA ARG A 231 -0.60 0.85 14.48
C ARG A 231 -0.44 -0.61 14.90
N GLY A 232 -1.55 -1.34 15.06
CA GLY A 232 -1.55 -2.76 15.39
C GLY A 232 -0.78 -3.59 14.38
N MET A 233 -0.98 -3.33 13.08
CA MET A 233 -0.22 -4.00 12.01
C MET A 233 1.28 -3.70 12.09
N ILE A 234 1.65 -2.43 12.29
CA ILE A 234 3.06 -2.01 12.39
C ILE A 234 3.73 -2.63 13.61
N TYR A 235 3.09 -2.60 14.78
CA TYR A 235 3.61 -3.26 15.97
C TYR A 235 3.79 -4.76 15.76
N GLY A 236 2.88 -5.40 15.01
CA GLY A 236 3.04 -6.80 14.58
C GLY A 236 4.31 -7.02 13.77
N TYR A 237 4.57 -6.19 12.76
CA TYR A 237 5.80 -6.26 11.95
C TYR A 237 7.08 -6.00 12.76
N MET A 238 7.01 -5.17 13.80
CA MET A 238 8.11 -4.93 14.72
C MET A 238 8.32 -6.05 15.76
N GLY A 239 7.47 -7.08 15.77
CA GLY A 239 7.49 -8.13 16.80
C GLY A 239 6.96 -7.69 18.18
N ARG A 240 6.38 -6.49 18.27
CA ARG A 240 5.79 -5.91 19.49
C ARG A 240 4.35 -6.40 19.66
N TYR A 241 4.20 -7.70 19.85
CA TYR A 241 2.91 -8.39 19.81
C TYR A 241 1.89 -7.90 20.85
N GLN A 242 2.33 -7.57 22.06
CA GLN A 242 1.43 -7.05 23.10
C GLN A 242 0.89 -5.66 22.76
N ASP A 243 1.74 -4.79 22.21
CA ASP A 243 1.34 -3.46 21.74
C ASP A 243 0.38 -3.57 20.54
N ALA A 244 0.61 -4.54 19.66
CA ALA A 244 -0.29 -4.84 18.54
C ALA A 244 -1.69 -5.22 19.02
N LEU A 245 -1.79 -6.17 19.96
CA LEU A 245 -3.07 -6.60 20.54
C LEU A 245 -3.78 -5.47 21.29
N ALA A 246 -3.03 -4.64 22.03
CA ALA A 246 -3.57 -3.45 22.70
C ALA A 246 -4.13 -2.43 21.69
N ALA A 247 -3.41 -2.19 20.59
CA ALA A 247 -3.87 -1.30 19.53
C ALA A 247 -5.16 -1.83 18.87
N TYR A 248 -5.24 -3.13 18.59
CA TYR A 248 -6.47 -3.75 18.07
C TYR A 248 -7.64 -3.68 19.06
N ALA A 249 -7.39 -3.86 20.36
CA ALA A 249 -8.42 -3.66 21.39
C ALA A 249 -8.95 -2.22 21.42
N ARG A 250 -8.06 -1.22 21.33
CA ARG A 250 -8.47 0.18 21.28
C ARG A 250 -9.22 0.53 19.99
N ALA A 251 -8.83 -0.04 18.85
CA ALA A 251 -9.59 0.12 17.60
C ALA A 251 -11.03 -0.41 17.73
N GLU A 252 -11.21 -1.57 18.35
CA GLU A 252 -12.52 -2.17 18.58
C GLU A 252 -13.37 -1.33 19.54
N GLU A 253 -12.77 -0.81 20.61
CA GLU A 253 -13.44 0.11 21.54
C GLU A 253 -13.92 1.38 20.83
N LEU A 254 -13.05 2.01 20.03
CA LEU A 254 -13.42 3.18 19.22
C LEU A 254 -14.56 2.89 18.24
N CYS A 255 -14.59 1.70 17.62
CA CYS A 255 -15.73 1.29 16.79
C CYS A 255 -17.04 1.30 17.60
N ARG A 256 -17.04 0.76 18.82
CA ARG A 256 -18.24 0.74 19.69
C ARG A 256 -18.64 2.12 20.15
N GLU A 257 -17.68 2.94 20.59
CA GLU A 257 -17.91 4.34 20.99
C GLU A 257 -18.54 5.15 19.85
N GLN A 258 -18.11 4.91 18.61
CA GLN A 258 -18.58 5.61 17.41
C GLN A 258 -19.82 4.98 16.76
N GLY A 259 -20.34 3.86 17.29
CA GLY A 259 -21.43 3.11 16.66
C GLY A 259 -21.10 2.54 15.27
N MET A 260 -19.81 2.37 14.97
CA MET A 260 -19.33 1.83 13.71
C MET A 260 -19.28 0.29 13.75
N PRO A 261 -19.49 -0.39 12.61
CA PRO A 261 -19.24 -1.82 12.54
C PRO A 261 -17.77 -2.10 12.85
N ILE A 262 -17.52 -3.12 13.67
CA ILE A 262 -16.15 -3.56 14.00
C ILE A 262 -15.51 -4.10 12.72
N SER A 263 -14.35 -3.55 12.36
CA SER A 263 -13.65 -3.97 11.14
C SER A 263 -13.12 -5.41 11.26
N PRO A 264 -13.36 -6.29 10.26
CA PRO A 264 -12.77 -7.63 10.23
C PRO A 264 -11.24 -7.64 10.24
N ALA A 265 -10.61 -6.53 9.82
CA ALA A 265 -9.16 -6.36 9.86
C ALA A 265 -8.58 -6.43 11.28
N ILE A 266 -9.37 -6.10 12.31
CA ILE A 266 -8.98 -6.23 13.71
C ILE A 266 -8.75 -7.70 14.07
N GLU A 267 -9.72 -8.57 13.73
CA GLU A 267 -9.64 -10.00 14.02
C GLU A 267 -8.60 -10.72 13.14
N SER A 268 -8.49 -10.34 11.87
CA SER A 268 -7.41 -10.82 10.98
C SER A 268 -6.01 -10.42 11.49
N GLY A 269 -5.90 -9.20 12.03
CA GLY A 269 -4.69 -8.70 12.69
C GLY A 269 -4.34 -9.53 13.92
N ARG A 270 -5.28 -9.70 14.86
CA ARG A 270 -5.11 -10.56 16.05
C ARG A 270 -4.73 -11.99 15.69
N ALA A 271 -5.39 -12.57 14.69
CA ALA A 271 -5.08 -13.91 14.19
C ALA A 271 -3.62 -14.04 13.74
N SER A 272 -3.12 -13.03 13.02
CA SER A 272 -1.72 -12.99 12.58
C SER A 272 -0.76 -12.95 13.77
N ILE A 273 -1.09 -12.17 14.81
CA ILE A 273 -0.30 -12.10 16.06
C ILE A 273 -0.32 -13.43 16.82
N TYR A 274 -1.48 -14.06 16.98
CA TYR A 274 -1.60 -15.38 17.63
C TYR A 274 -0.79 -16.44 16.88
N GLY A 275 -0.81 -16.41 15.54
CA GLY A 275 0.04 -17.28 14.71
C GLY A 275 1.53 -17.08 15.00
N SER A 276 2.00 -15.83 15.04
CA SER A 276 3.39 -15.51 15.38
C SER A 276 3.80 -15.89 16.81
N LEU A 277 2.83 -16.00 17.73
CA LEU A 277 3.03 -16.49 19.09
C LEU A 277 2.95 -18.03 19.20
N GLY A 278 2.69 -18.74 18.11
CA GLY A 278 2.49 -20.20 18.08
C GLY A 278 1.13 -20.65 18.62
N GLN A 279 0.20 -19.72 18.87
CA GLN A 279 -1.16 -19.99 19.35
C GLN A 279 -2.08 -20.27 18.15
N TYR A 280 -1.81 -21.37 17.46
CA TYR A 280 -2.44 -21.65 16.16
C TYR A 280 -3.95 -21.86 16.25
N GLU A 281 -4.48 -22.48 17.31
CA GLU A 281 -5.92 -22.67 17.47
C GLU A 281 -6.65 -21.32 17.61
N ASP A 282 -6.13 -20.42 18.44
CA ASP A 282 -6.66 -19.06 18.62
C ASP A 282 -6.56 -18.24 17.33
N ALA A 283 -5.45 -18.39 16.58
CA ALA A 283 -5.27 -17.76 15.28
C ALA A 283 -6.34 -18.20 14.27
N LEU A 284 -6.58 -19.50 14.14
CA LEU A 284 -7.59 -20.05 13.22
C LEU A 284 -9.01 -19.65 13.63
N ALA A 285 -9.31 -19.62 14.92
CA ALA A 285 -10.59 -19.12 15.43
C ALA A 285 -10.80 -17.63 15.10
N ALA A 286 -9.77 -16.81 15.26
CA ALA A 286 -9.81 -15.39 14.92
C ALA A 286 -9.97 -15.16 13.40
N TYR A 287 -9.30 -15.93 12.54
CA TYR A 287 -9.55 -15.87 11.09
C TYR A 287 -10.98 -16.29 10.72
N ALA A 288 -11.53 -17.32 11.37
CA ALA A 288 -12.92 -17.73 11.15
C ALA A 288 -13.92 -16.65 11.59
N LYS A 289 -13.64 -15.97 12.71
CA LYS A 289 -14.44 -14.82 13.17
C LYS A 289 -14.37 -13.66 12.16
N ALA A 290 -13.18 -13.31 11.69
CA ALA A 290 -12.99 -12.27 10.66
C ALA A 290 -13.79 -12.60 9.39
N GLU A 291 -13.73 -13.85 8.91
CA GLU A 291 -14.49 -14.30 7.75
C GLU A 291 -16.02 -14.22 7.98
N GLY A 292 -16.49 -14.61 9.16
CA GLY A 292 -17.90 -14.45 9.55
C GLY A 292 -18.34 -12.99 9.48
N MET A 293 -17.54 -12.08 10.02
CA MET A 293 -17.80 -10.63 9.98
C MET A 293 -17.82 -10.08 8.54
N ILE A 294 -16.92 -10.54 7.66
CA ILE A 294 -16.92 -10.16 6.24
C ILE A 294 -18.27 -10.54 5.59
N ARG A 295 -18.76 -11.76 5.82
CA ARG A 295 -20.04 -12.23 5.28
C ARG A 295 -21.22 -11.45 5.85
N GLU A 296 -21.26 -11.25 7.17
CA GLU A 296 -22.34 -10.52 7.85
C GLU A 296 -22.43 -9.06 7.42
N GLN A 297 -21.29 -8.42 7.19
CA GLN A 297 -21.20 -7.03 6.74
C GLN A 297 -21.36 -6.88 5.23
N GLY A 298 -21.51 -7.98 4.48
CA GLY A 298 -21.60 -7.95 3.02
C GLY A 298 -20.35 -7.40 2.33
N LEU A 299 -19.19 -7.54 2.98
CA LEU A 299 -17.91 -7.08 2.45
C LEU A 299 -17.38 -8.09 1.41
N GLY A 300 -16.61 -7.58 0.44
CA GLY A 300 -15.92 -8.44 -0.52
C GLY A 300 -14.92 -9.36 0.18
N GLU A 301 -14.80 -10.59 -0.31
CA GLU A 301 -13.77 -11.53 0.18
C GLU A 301 -12.37 -10.96 -0.06
N ASP A 302 -11.45 -11.20 0.87
CA ASP A 302 -10.05 -10.77 0.78
C ASP A 302 -9.12 -11.99 0.69
N TRP A 303 -8.39 -12.11 -0.42
CA TRP A 303 -7.47 -13.21 -0.64
C TRP A 303 -6.32 -13.23 0.38
N GLN A 304 -5.96 -12.07 0.96
CA GLN A 304 -4.93 -11.98 1.99
C GLN A 304 -5.35 -12.71 3.27
N LEU A 305 -6.63 -12.71 3.61
CA LEU A 305 -7.16 -13.45 4.75
C LEU A 305 -6.92 -14.97 4.57
N TYR A 306 -7.25 -15.49 3.39
CA TYR A 306 -7.04 -16.91 3.06
C TYR A 306 -5.57 -17.27 3.03
N PHE A 307 -4.73 -16.41 2.43
CA PHE A 307 -3.29 -16.63 2.41
C PHE A 307 -2.70 -16.70 3.82
N ARG A 308 -2.99 -15.71 4.68
CA ARG A 308 -2.46 -15.68 6.05
C ARG A 308 -2.95 -16.87 6.89
N ARG A 309 -4.23 -17.23 6.76
CA ARG A 309 -4.78 -18.45 7.38
C ARG A 309 -4.06 -19.71 6.88
N ALA A 310 -3.73 -19.76 5.60
CA ALA A 310 -2.99 -20.87 5.04
C ALA A 310 -1.60 -21.01 5.66
N ILE A 311 -0.87 -19.90 5.85
CA ILE A 311 0.43 -19.90 6.54
C ILE A 311 0.28 -20.51 7.94
N THR A 312 -0.69 -20.05 8.72
CA THR A 312 -0.97 -20.59 10.06
C THR A 312 -1.32 -22.08 10.05
N LEU A 313 -2.11 -22.53 9.07
CA LEU A 313 -2.43 -23.96 8.89
C LEU A 313 -1.18 -24.77 8.55
N TYR A 314 -0.28 -24.23 7.74
CA TYR A 314 0.96 -24.89 7.37
C TYR A 314 1.89 -25.04 8.58
N GLU A 315 2.10 -23.95 9.34
CA GLU A 315 2.94 -23.91 10.54
C GLU A 315 2.39 -24.80 11.67
N SER A 316 1.06 -24.94 11.77
CA SER A 316 0.42 -25.86 12.71
C SER A 316 0.40 -27.33 12.26
N GLY A 317 0.99 -27.66 11.10
CA GLY A 317 1.09 -29.02 10.57
C GLY A 317 -0.12 -29.50 9.74
N HIS A 318 -1.14 -28.67 9.55
CA HIS A 318 -2.34 -28.97 8.77
C HIS A 318 -2.12 -28.72 7.26
N GLN A 319 -1.11 -29.38 6.69
CA GLN A 319 -0.63 -29.11 5.33
C GLN A 319 -1.72 -29.23 4.25
N ALA A 320 -2.65 -30.20 4.37
CA ALA A 320 -3.73 -30.38 3.39
C ALA A 320 -4.73 -29.22 3.39
N ASP A 321 -5.04 -28.69 4.58
CA ASP A 321 -5.95 -27.56 4.73
C ASP A 321 -5.25 -26.25 4.33
N ALA A 322 -3.97 -26.10 4.64
CA ALA A 322 -3.14 -24.98 4.19
C ALA A 322 -3.12 -24.86 2.66
N THR A 323 -2.84 -25.95 1.95
CA THR A 323 -2.89 -25.99 0.48
C THR A 323 -4.27 -25.59 -0.05
N ARG A 324 -5.36 -26.06 0.57
CA ARG A 324 -6.73 -25.68 0.17
C ARG A 324 -6.97 -24.18 0.32
N GLU A 325 -6.48 -23.59 1.40
CA GLU A 325 -6.63 -22.15 1.65
C GLU A 325 -5.82 -21.28 0.69
N ILE A 326 -4.60 -21.70 0.32
CA ILE A 326 -3.85 -21.01 -0.75
C ILE A 326 -4.57 -21.09 -2.09
N TYR A 327 -5.13 -22.26 -2.46
CA TYR A 327 -5.93 -22.36 -3.69
C TYR A 327 -7.16 -21.43 -3.66
N ARG A 328 -7.80 -21.26 -2.50
CA ARG A 328 -8.90 -20.30 -2.34
C ARG A 328 -8.42 -18.86 -2.56
N ALA A 329 -7.24 -18.49 -2.03
CA ALA A 329 -6.64 -17.18 -2.25
C ALA A 329 -6.39 -16.93 -3.74
N ILE A 330 -5.72 -17.86 -4.43
CA ILE A 330 -5.41 -17.75 -5.87
C ILE A 330 -6.70 -17.69 -6.71
N ALA A 331 -7.67 -18.58 -6.43
CA ALA A 331 -8.94 -18.60 -7.15
C ALA A 331 -9.72 -17.29 -6.96
N LEU A 332 -9.67 -16.70 -5.76
CA LEU A 332 -10.29 -15.40 -5.50
C LEU A 332 -9.59 -14.29 -6.28
N CYS A 333 -8.24 -14.24 -6.32
CA CYS A 333 -7.52 -13.28 -7.18
C CYS A 333 -8.01 -13.37 -8.63
N GLY A 334 -8.08 -14.59 -9.18
CA GLY A 334 -8.59 -14.83 -10.53
C GLY A 334 -10.04 -14.36 -10.74
N ARG A 335 -10.94 -14.60 -9.78
CA ARG A 335 -12.33 -14.10 -9.84
C ARG A 335 -12.42 -12.58 -9.81
N LEU A 336 -11.56 -11.94 -9.04
CA LEU A 336 -11.52 -10.48 -8.90
C LEU A 336 -10.79 -9.80 -10.07
N GLY A 337 -10.26 -10.55 -11.04
CA GLY A 337 -9.44 -10.01 -12.12
C GLY A 337 -8.12 -9.42 -11.63
N ILE A 338 -7.71 -9.77 -10.41
CA ILE A 338 -6.43 -9.37 -9.82
C ILE A 338 -5.41 -10.39 -10.31
N GLU A 339 -4.32 -9.92 -10.92
CA GLU A 339 -3.18 -10.78 -11.23
C GLU A 339 -2.73 -11.46 -9.94
N SER A 340 -2.71 -12.79 -9.93
CA SER A 340 -2.38 -13.54 -8.72
C SER A 340 -0.96 -13.19 -8.30
N PRO A 341 -0.74 -12.68 -7.08
CA PRO A 341 0.61 -12.35 -6.64
C PRO A 341 1.53 -13.57 -6.78
N GLY A 342 2.69 -13.39 -7.40
CA GLY A 342 3.64 -14.48 -7.69
C GLY A 342 3.95 -15.32 -6.45
N PHE A 343 4.11 -14.65 -5.29
CA PHE A 343 4.37 -15.31 -4.01
C PHE A 343 3.30 -16.32 -3.58
N LEU A 344 2.03 -16.18 -4.00
CA LEU A 344 0.99 -17.17 -3.69
C LEU A 344 1.25 -18.50 -4.40
N LEU A 345 1.69 -18.41 -5.67
CA LEU A 345 2.02 -19.55 -6.50
C LEU A 345 3.34 -20.18 -6.05
N GLU A 346 4.33 -19.37 -5.69
CA GLU A 346 5.60 -19.84 -5.12
C GLU A 346 5.37 -20.57 -3.79
N THR A 347 4.62 -19.97 -2.85
CA THR A 347 4.33 -20.60 -1.55
C THR A 347 3.62 -21.94 -1.74
N LEU A 348 2.69 -22.02 -2.71
CA LEU A 348 2.03 -23.28 -3.07
C LEU A 348 3.03 -24.32 -3.58
N GLN A 349 3.94 -23.91 -4.48
CA GLN A 349 4.96 -24.78 -5.06
C GLN A 349 5.92 -25.30 -3.97
N ASP A 350 6.37 -24.44 -3.06
CA ASP A 350 7.21 -24.81 -1.91
C ASP A 350 6.53 -25.85 -1.01
N TRP A 351 5.24 -25.67 -0.73
CA TRP A 351 4.51 -26.60 0.12
C TRP A 351 4.23 -27.95 -0.54
N MET A 352 4.02 -27.96 -1.86
CA MET A 352 3.84 -29.20 -2.61
C MET A 352 5.15 -29.99 -2.73
N THR A 353 6.30 -29.33 -2.81
CA THR A 353 7.62 -29.98 -2.92
C THR A 353 8.15 -30.49 -1.57
N ALA A 354 7.75 -29.87 -0.45
CA ALA A 354 8.16 -30.25 0.91
C ALA A 354 7.70 -31.65 1.39
N LYS A 355 6.82 -32.36 0.67
CA LYS A 355 6.19 -33.63 1.12
C LYS A 355 6.91 -34.94 0.77
N SER A 356 8.16 -34.93 0.30
CA SER A 356 8.84 -36.16 -0.20
C SER A 356 9.93 -36.76 0.71
N GLY A 357 9.81 -36.65 2.04
CA GLY A 357 10.83 -37.13 2.99
C GLY A 357 10.40 -38.20 4.02
N SER A 358 10.10 -39.45 3.60
CA SER A 358 10.42 -40.72 4.33
C SER A 358 9.80 -41.99 3.67
N PRO A 359 10.37 -43.19 3.85
CA PRO A 359 10.76 -44.05 2.72
C PRO A 359 9.92 -45.31 2.48
N ALA A 360 9.83 -45.75 1.22
CA ALA A 360 9.51 -47.14 0.87
C ALA A 360 10.14 -47.56 -0.48
N HIS A 361 11.22 -48.35 -0.37
CA HIS A 361 11.66 -49.47 -1.20
C HIS A 361 11.29 -49.54 -2.70
N GLY A 362 12.33 -49.71 -3.55
CA GLY A 362 12.19 -50.41 -4.83
C GLY A 362 13.28 -50.08 -5.85
N GLN A 363 14.28 -50.94 -5.98
CA GLN A 363 15.34 -50.91 -7.00
C GLN A 363 14.80 -50.99 -8.44
N GLN A 364 15.42 -50.29 -9.39
CA GLN A 364 16.36 -50.87 -10.37
C GLN A 364 16.88 -49.83 -11.36
N ALA A 365 18.12 -50.06 -11.82
CA ALA A 365 18.94 -49.20 -12.66
C ALA A 365 18.78 -49.46 -14.16
N GLY A 366 19.05 -48.44 -14.98
CA GLY A 366 19.26 -48.52 -16.43
C GLY A 366 20.02 -47.28 -16.92
N GLN A 367 21.06 -47.50 -17.74
CA GLN A 367 22.15 -46.59 -18.13
C GLN A 367 21.79 -45.52 -19.20
N PRO A 368 22.68 -44.54 -19.47
CA PRO A 368 22.37 -43.24 -20.09
C PRO A 368 22.72 -43.19 -21.58
N GLU A 369 21.98 -42.45 -22.41
CA GLU A 369 22.50 -41.96 -23.69
C GLU A 369 21.93 -40.61 -24.17
N ALA A 370 22.89 -39.81 -24.68
CA ALA A 370 22.84 -38.79 -25.73
C ALA A 370 22.07 -37.46 -25.51
N VAL A 371 22.86 -36.42 -25.23
CA VAL A 371 22.52 -35.00 -25.45
C VAL A 371 22.68 -34.67 -26.92
N GLN A 372 21.63 -34.14 -27.55
CA GLN A 372 21.69 -33.01 -28.51
C GLN A 372 20.26 -32.61 -28.92
N SER A 373 19.74 -31.54 -28.34
CA SER A 373 18.66 -30.74 -28.92
C SER A 373 18.80 -29.29 -28.48
N VAL A 374 18.47 -28.37 -29.40
CA VAL A 374 18.28 -26.94 -29.12
C VAL A 374 17.30 -26.81 -27.94
N PRO A 375 17.55 -25.96 -26.92
CA PRO A 375 16.69 -25.91 -25.75
C PRO A 375 15.29 -25.45 -26.13
N ASP A 376 14.27 -26.15 -25.62
CA ASP A 376 12.89 -25.67 -25.64
C ASP A 376 12.86 -24.26 -25.03
N ALA A 377 12.16 -23.32 -25.69
CA ALA A 377 12.03 -21.94 -25.23
C ALA A 377 11.42 -21.81 -23.81
N GLU A 378 10.84 -22.90 -23.30
CA GLU A 378 10.32 -23.01 -21.94
C GLU A 378 11.41 -23.13 -20.86
N LYS A 379 12.63 -23.55 -21.20
CA LYS A 379 13.75 -23.77 -20.25
C LYS A 379 14.71 -22.58 -20.11
N LEU A 380 14.50 -21.49 -20.85
CA LEU A 380 15.38 -20.32 -20.81
C LEU A 380 14.98 -19.37 -19.67
N HIS A 381 15.94 -19.02 -18.81
CA HIS A 381 15.78 -18.01 -17.76
C HIS A 381 16.48 -16.71 -18.16
N ASP A 382 15.92 -15.58 -17.75
CA ASP A 382 16.55 -14.28 -17.97
C ASP A 382 17.65 -14.05 -16.92
N VAL A 383 17.42 -14.43 -15.66
CA VAL A 383 18.34 -14.14 -14.56
C VAL A 383 18.45 -15.31 -13.59
N PHE A 384 19.68 -15.72 -13.26
CA PHE A 384 19.99 -16.59 -12.13
C PHE A 384 20.46 -15.76 -10.94
N ILE A 385 19.86 -15.88 -9.76
CA ILE A 385 20.33 -15.18 -8.55
C ILE A 385 21.09 -16.15 -7.64
N CYS A 386 22.39 -15.92 -7.54
CA CYS A 386 23.33 -16.62 -6.68
C CYS A 386 23.60 -15.80 -5.41
N TYR A 387 23.41 -16.41 -4.24
CA TYR A 387 23.57 -15.73 -2.96
C TYR A 387 23.85 -16.70 -1.81
N ARG A 388 24.44 -16.18 -0.73
CA ARG A 388 24.52 -16.91 0.55
C ARG A 388 23.20 -16.79 1.29
N ARG A 389 22.59 -17.91 1.68
CA ARG A 389 21.24 -17.94 2.30
C ARG A 389 21.07 -16.99 3.48
N ASN A 390 22.06 -16.93 4.37
CA ASN A 390 22.11 -15.95 5.44
C ASN A 390 23.35 -15.06 5.24
N PRO A 391 23.23 -13.73 5.08
CA PRO A 391 22.01 -12.91 5.13
C PRO A 391 21.33 -12.63 3.78
N GLY A 392 21.72 -13.31 2.69
CA GLY A 392 21.30 -12.95 1.32
C GLY A 392 19.85 -13.27 0.94
N HIS A 393 19.13 -14.11 1.69
CA HIS A 393 17.79 -14.57 1.30
C HIS A 393 16.75 -13.44 1.17
N PRO A 394 16.58 -12.50 2.12
CA PRO A 394 15.64 -11.39 1.98
C PRO A 394 15.90 -10.53 0.74
N TYR A 395 17.17 -10.28 0.42
CA TYR A 395 17.57 -9.50 -0.75
C TYR A 395 17.28 -10.23 -2.07
N SER A 396 17.49 -11.54 -2.10
CA SER A 396 17.17 -12.37 -3.27
C SER A 396 15.68 -12.32 -3.61
N MET A 397 14.80 -12.35 -2.59
CA MET A 397 13.35 -12.28 -2.78
C MET A 397 12.91 -10.91 -3.29
N LEU A 398 13.49 -9.85 -2.73
CA LEU A 398 13.18 -8.48 -3.11
C LEU A 398 13.59 -8.20 -4.57
N LEU A 399 14.79 -8.63 -4.97
CA LEU A 399 15.28 -8.52 -6.34
C LEU A 399 14.43 -9.33 -7.31
N GLN A 400 14.11 -10.58 -6.97
CA GLN A 400 13.24 -11.43 -7.76
C GLN A 400 11.88 -10.78 -7.99
N SER A 401 11.21 -10.34 -6.92
CA SER A 401 9.90 -9.71 -6.99
C SER A 401 9.88 -8.50 -7.93
N HIS A 402 10.94 -7.69 -7.93
CA HIS A 402 11.04 -6.52 -8.81
C HIS A 402 11.41 -6.87 -10.26
N MET A 403 12.19 -7.92 -10.48
CA MET A 403 12.53 -8.39 -11.83
C MET A 403 11.36 -9.09 -12.51
N GLU A 404 10.59 -9.89 -11.76
CA GLU A 404 9.37 -10.53 -12.24
C GLU A 404 8.26 -9.52 -12.52
N PHE A 405 8.13 -8.47 -11.70
CA PHE A 405 7.27 -7.32 -12.00
C PHE A 405 7.59 -6.67 -13.36
N ARG A 406 8.84 -6.81 -13.83
CA ARG A 406 9.31 -6.33 -15.15
C ARG A 406 9.40 -7.46 -16.18
N GLN A 407 8.66 -8.56 -15.96
CA GLN A 407 8.50 -9.69 -16.87
C GLN A 407 9.80 -10.46 -17.17
N LYS A 408 10.77 -10.45 -16.26
CA LYS A 408 11.97 -11.30 -16.35
C LYS A 408 11.71 -12.65 -15.69
N LYS A 409 12.11 -13.74 -16.35
CA LYS A 409 12.12 -15.09 -15.76
C LYS A 409 13.34 -15.26 -14.87
N VAL A 410 13.13 -15.25 -13.55
CA VAL A 410 14.20 -15.36 -12.56
C VAL A 410 14.25 -16.79 -12.01
N PHE A 411 15.45 -17.33 -11.84
CA PHE A 411 15.72 -18.60 -11.18
C PHE A 411 16.69 -18.38 -10.03
N ARG A 412 16.50 -19.04 -8.89
CA ARG A 412 17.37 -18.92 -7.71
C ARG A 412 17.99 -20.27 -7.38
N ASP A 413 19.12 -20.26 -6.67
CA ASP A 413 19.82 -21.45 -6.14
C ASP A 413 18.92 -22.38 -5.26
N GLN A 414 17.69 -21.97 -4.92
CA GLN A 414 16.74 -22.78 -4.16
C GLN A 414 15.65 -23.48 -5.01
N ASP A 415 15.57 -23.20 -6.32
CA ASP A 415 14.53 -23.77 -7.19
C ASP A 415 14.86 -25.24 -7.53
N SER A 416 14.39 -26.18 -6.71
CA SER A 416 14.58 -27.61 -6.96
C SER A 416 13.78 -28.10 -8.18
N LEU A 417 14.48 -28.38 -9.28
CA LEU A 417 13.98 -29.13 -10.43
C LEU A 417 13.69 -30.61 -10.03
N SER A 418 12.52 -31.10 -10.44
CA SER A 418 12.02 -32.46 -10.22
C SER A 418 12.94 -33.58 -10.75
N SER A 419 13.23 -34.59 -9.91
CA SER A 419 13.79 -35.92 -10.21
C SER A 419 14.88 -36.00 -11.30
N GLY A 420 16.14 -35.72 -10.90
CA GLY A 420 17.38 -36.00 -11.65
C GLY A 420 18.60 -35.81 -10.73
N ARG A 421 19.81 -36.21 -11.15
CA ARG A 421 21.05 -36.01 -10.37
C ARG A 421 21.24 -34.50 -10.07
N PHE A 422 21.26 -34.15 -8.79
CA PHE A 422 21.22 -32.77 -8.26
C PHE A 422 22.31 -31.82 -8.79
N GLU A 423 23.47 -32.34 -9.19
CA GLU A 423 24.58 -31.53 -9.72
C GLU A 423 24.43 -31.18 -11.21
N ASP A 424 23.58 -31.92 -11.95
CA ASP A 424 23.38 -31.70 -13.40
C ASP A 424 22.32 -30.60 -13.65
N SER A 425 21.32 -30.46 -12.77
CA SER A 425 20.18 -29.53 -12.96
C SER A 425 20.47 -28.07 -12.59
N LEU A 426 21.29 -27.82 -11.56
CA LEU A 426 21.73 -26.46 -11.18
C LEU A 426 22.70 -25.88 -12.22
N GLN A 427 23.60 -26.72 -12.73
CA GLN A 427 24.49 -26.36 -13.84
C GLN A 427 23.71 -26.11 -15.12
N GLU A 428 22.65 -26.87 -15.39
CA GLU A 428 21.72 -26.58 -16.49
C GLU A 428 21.02 -25.23 -16.30
N ALA A 429 20.49 -24.92 -15.12
CA ALA A 429 19.84 -23.63 -14.85
C ALA A 429 20.79 -22.45 -15.09
N ILE A 430 22.04 -22.53 -14.65
CA ILE A 430 23.06 -21.51 -14.90
C ILE A 430 23.37 -21.41 -16.40
N ARG A 431 23.50 -22.54 -17.10
CA ARG A 431 23.75 -22.58 -18.56
C ARG A 431 22.60 -22.00 -19.37
N TYR A 432 21.36 -22.18 -18.91
CA TYR A 432 20.16 -21.67 -19.56
C TYR A 432 19.72 -20.30 -19.06
N SER A 433 20.52 -19.65 -18.21
CA SER A 433 20.29 -18.28 -17.76
C SER A 433 21.13 -17.29 -18.58
N ARG A 434 20.49 -16.20 -19.04
CA ARG A 434 21.19 -15.14 -19.79
C ARG A 434 22.14 -14.33 -18.90
N HIS A 435 21.70 -14.03 -17.68
CA HIS A 435 22.45 -13.27 -16.71
C HIS A 435 22.54 -14.01 -15.37
N MET A 436 23.61 -13.77 -14.62
CA MET A 436 23.76 -14.24 -13.25
C MET A 436 24.01 -13.06 -12.32
N LEU A 437 23.17 -12.87 -11.32
CA LEU A 437 23.43 -11.94 -10.22
C LEU A 437 24.14 -12.66 -9.10
N VAL A 438 25.23 -12.07 -8.60
CA VAL A 438 25.94 -12.59 -7.43
C VAL A 438 25.79 -11.59 -6.30
N LEU A 439 25.00 -11.93 -5.27
CA LEU A 439 24.75 -11.05 -4.13
C LEU A 439 25.88 -11.20 -3.10
N LEU A 440 26.78 -10.23 -3.09
CA LEU A 440 27.97 -10.20 -2.27
C LEU A 440 27.66 -9.53 -0.92
N THR A 441 27.30 -10.35 0.08
CA THR A 441 27.05 -9.91 1.47
C THR A 441 28.33 -9.85 2.30
N GLU A 442 28.30 -9.23 3.48
CA GLU A 442 29.41 -9.32 4.44
C GLU A 442 29.84 -10.78 4.68
N GLY A 443 31.14 -11.04 4.71
CA GLY A 443 31.71 -12.38 4.90
C GLY A 443 31.50 -13.37 3.74
N PHE A 444 31.02 -12.93 2.56
CA PHE A 444 30.63 -13.82 1.45
C PHE A 444 31.68 -14.89 1.08
N PHE A 445 32.97 -14.50 1.06
CA PHE A 445 34.07 -15.36 0.63
C PHE A 445 34.71 -16.22 1.74
N GLU A 446 34.34 -16.07 3.01
CA GLU A 446 34.98 -16.79 4.12
C GLU A 446 34.93 -18.30 3.96
N ARG A 447 33.78 -18.83 3.50
CA ARG A 447 33.59 -20.25 3.19
C ARG A 447 34.04 -20.61 1.77
N THR A 448 33.79 -19.74 0.81
CA THR A 448 34.10 -19.94 -0.62
C THR A 448 35.60 -20.15 -0.85
N ALA A 449 36.45 -19.45 -0.09
CA ALA A 449 37.90 -19.54 -0.20
C ALA A 449 38.47 -20.85 0.39
N GLN A 450 37.77 -21.47 1.33
CA GLN A 450 38.30 -22.57 2.15
C GLN A 450 37.74 -23.95 1.77
N ASP A 451 36.53 -24.02 1.22
CA ASP A 451 35.83 -25.28 0.91
C ASP A 451 35.67 -25.47 -0.60
N GLY A 452 36.37 -26.47 -1.17
CA GLY A 452 36.25 -26.84 -2.59
C GLY A 452 34.92 -27.48 -2.97
N ASN A 453 34.10 -27.88 -2.00
CA ASN A 453 32.74 -28.38 -2.21
C ASN A 453 31.66 -27.33 -2.01
N ASP A 454 32.05 -26.07 -1.83
CA ASP A 454 31.10 -24.98 -1.66
C ASP A 454 30.21 -24.80 -2.90
N VAL A 455 28.89 -24.82 -2.68
CA VAL A 455 27.90 -24.77 -3.76
C VAL A 455 27.98 -23.43 -4.48
N VAL A 456 28.02 -22.31 -3.76
CA VAL A 456 28.10 -20.96 -4.33
C VAL A 456 29.38 -20.79 -5.16
N ARG A 457 30.53 -21.34 -4.71
CA ARG A 457 31.76 -21.38 -5.51
C ARG A 457 31.54 -22.15 -6.82
N LYS A 458 30.95 -23.34 -6.76
CA LYS A 458 30.68 -24.17 -7.95
C LYS A 458 29.76 -23.46 -8.94
N GLU A 459 28.75 -22.73 -8.47
CA GLU A 459 27.86 -21.94 -9.33
C GLU A 459 28.61 -20.81 -10.06
N ILE A 460 29.37 -20.00 -9.31
CA ILE A 460 30.16 -18.90 -9.88
C ILE A 460 31.18 -19.43 -10.88
N ALA A 461 31.89 -20.52 -10.53
CA ALA A 461 32.85 -21.17 -11.42
C ALA A 461 32.18 -21.70 -12.69
N THR A 462 30.97 -22.27 -12.57
CA THR A 462 30.19 -22.75 -13.72
C THR A 462 29.78 -21.61 -14.63
N ALA A 463 29.27 -20.50 -14.10
CA ALA A 463 28.88 -19.34 -14.88
C ALA A 463 30.07 -18.70 -15.61
N LEU A 464 31.22 -18.58 -14.93
CA LEU A 464 32.46 -18.11 -15.55
C LEU A 464 32.93 -19.04 -16.67
N HIS A 465 32.85 -20.35 -16.47
CA HIS A 465 33.23 -21.34 -17.48
C HIS A 465 32.29 -21.32 -18.69
N CYS A 466 30.99 -21.14 -18.48
CA CYS A 466 29.98 -21.10 -19.52
C CYS A 466 29.86 -19.74 -20.23
N GLY A 467 30.53 -18.70 -19.73
CA GLY A 467 30.46 -17.35 -20.28
C GLY A 467 29.14 -16.64 -20.02
N THR A 468 28.40 -17.04 -18.98
CA THR A 468 27.17 -16.36 -18.55
C THR A 468 27.49 -14.91 -18.16
N HIS A 469 26.62 -13.95 -18.46
CA HIS A 469 26.86 -12.56 -18.09
C HIS A 469 26.66 -12.36 -16.57
N ILE A 470 27.78 -12.29 -15.83
CA ILE A 470 27.76 -12.13 -14.37
C ILE A 470 27.71 -10.65 -13.99
N ILE A 471 26.79 -10.29 -13.09
CA ILE A 471 26.66 -8.97 -12.48
C ILE A 471 26.82 -9.12 -10.96
N PRO A 472 28.00 -8.80 -10.41
CA PRO A 472 28.21 -8.78 -8.98
C PRO A 472 27.46 -7.59 -8.34
N VAL A 473 26.69 -7.85 -7.28
CA VAL A 473 25.95 -6.86 -6.51
C VAL A 473 26.54 -6.79 -5.10
N MET A 474 27.25 -5.71 -4.79
CA MET A 474 27.87 -5.46 -3.50
C MET A 474 26.82 -4.95 -2.52
N MET A 475 26.51 -5.77 -1.51
CA MET A 475 25.57 -5.42 -0.45
C MET A 475 26.25 -4.51 0.59
N GLU A 476 25.45 -3.89 1.45
CA GLU A 476 25.97 -3.05 2.53
C GLU A 476 26.92 -3.86 3.44
N GLY A 477 28.09 -3.29 3.75
CA GLY A 477 29.13 -3.95 4.56
C GLY A 477 30.05 -4.93 3.81
N PHE A 478 29.82 -5.21 2.52
CA PHE A 478 30.71 -6.07 1.75
C PHE A 478 32.03 -5.38 1.39
N VAL A 479 33.13 -6.12 1.54
CA VAL A 479 34.49 -5.71 1.17
C VAL A 479 35.14 -6.80 0.33
N TRP A 480 35.75 -6.43 -0.80
CA TRP A 480 36.49 -7.35 -1.63
C TRP A 480 37.76 -7.86 -0.92
N PRO A 481 38.01 -9.19 -0.88
CA PRO A 481 39.32 -9.73 -0.52
C PRO A 481 40.35 -9.43 -1.61
N ALA A 482 41.63 -9.64 -1.32
CA ALA A 482 42.67 -9.53 -2.36
C ALA A 482 42.44 -10.63 -3.43
N ALA A 483 42.71 -10.33 -4.70
CA ALA A 483 42.43 -11.26 -5.80
C ALA A 483 43.22 -12.58 -5.66
N GLU A 484 44.38 -12.53 -5.02
CA GLU A 484 45.25 -13.68 -4.73
C GLU A 484 44.65 -14.60 -3.65
N GLU A 485 43.76 -14.08 -2.80
CA GLU A 485 43.06 -14.84 -1.76
C GLU A 485 41.84 -15.59 -2.31
N LEU A 486 41.39 -15.24 -3.52
CA LEU A 486 40.32 -15.95 -4.20
C LEU A 486 40.84 -17.23 -4.87
N PRO A 487 40.09 -18.35 -4.78
CA PRO A 487 40.39 -19.56 -5.52
C PRO A 487 40.50 -19.33 -7.03
N GLU A 488 41.37 -20.09 -7.71
CA GLU A 488 41.70 -19.86 -9.12
C GLU A 488 40.49 -19.90 -10.06
N ASP A 489 39.51 -20.73 -9.76
CA ASP A 489 38.30 -20.96 -10.56
C ASP A 489 37.27 -19.81 -10.49
N ILE A 490 37.31 -19.00 -9.43
CA ILE A 490 36.41 -17.85 -9.27
C ILE A 490 37.14 -16.50 -9.21
N ARG A 491 38.49 -16.51 -9.19
CA ARG A 491 39.32 -15.29 -9.24
C ARG A 491 38.91 -14.28 -10.33
N PRO A 492 38.49 -14.71 -11.55
CA PRO A 492 38.04 -13.76 -12.57
C PRO A 492 36.86 -12.88 -12.13
N LEU A 493 36.06 -13.29 -11.15
CA LEU A 493 34.93 -12.52 -10.62
C LEU A 493 35.38 -11.14 -10.09
N ALA A 494 36.56 -11.05 -9.48
CA ALA A 494 37.10 -9.79 -8.95
C ALA A 494 37.47 -8.77 -10.03
N ALA A 495 37.59 -9.20 -11.29
CA ALA A 495 37.83 -8.33 -12.43
C ALA A 495 36.54 -7.86 -13.13
N ILE A 496 35.37 -8.35 -12.70
CA ILE A 496 34.07 -7.96 -13.25
C ILE A 496 33.58 -6.69 -12.55
N ASN A 497 33.09 -5.72 -13.32
CA ASN A 497 32.50 -4.50 -12.76
C ASN A 497 31.34 -4.86 -11.83
N ALA A 498 31.37 -4.34 -10.61
CA ALA A 498 30.34 -4.61 -9.61
C ALA A 498 29.42 -3.40 -9.41
N MET A 499 28.16 -3.67 -9.09
CA MET A 499 27.17 -2.66 -8.74
C MET A 499 27.00 -2.60 -7.22
N SER A 500 26.96 -1.40 -6.64
CA SER A 500 26.61 -1.23 -5.23
C SER A 500 25.10 -1.24 -5.04
N TYR A 501 24.62 -2.09 -4.14
CA TYR A 501 23.25 -2.09 -3.65
C TYR A 501 22.98 -0.80 -2.86
N SER A 502 21.80 -0.21 -3.05
CA SER A 502 21.37 0.98 -2.31
C SER A 502 19.94 0.80 -1.83
N THR A 503 19.77 0.75 -0.50
CA THR A 503 18.44 0.73 0.14
C THR A 503 17.74 2.09 -0.04
N GLU A 504 18.49 3.19 0.06
CA GLU A 504 17.96 4.56 -0.04
C GLU A 504 17.50 4.93 -1.46
N PHE A 505 18.12 4.34 -2.50
CA PHE A 505 17.78 4.58 -3.91
C PHE A 505 17.42 3.29 -4.65
N PHE A 506 16.66 2.41 -4.01
CA PHE A 506 16.42 1.06 -4.49
C PHE A 506 15.78 0.99 -5.89
N SER A 507 14.82 1.86 -6.21
CA SER A 507 14.21 1.90 -7.56
C SER A 507 15.23 2.26 -8.65
N ALA A 508 16.08 3.26 -8.41
CA ALA A 508 17.11 3.66 -9.36
C ALA A 508 18.19 2.58 -9.50
N PHE A 509 18.49 1.87 -8.40
CA PHE A 509 19.35 0.69 -8.42
C PHE A 509 18.77 -0.41 -9.31
N ILE A 510 17.47 -0.72 -9.21
CA ILE A 510 16.80 -1.72 -10.08
C ILE A 510 16.84 -1.31 -11.55
N ASP A 511 16.51 -0.05 -11.87
CA ASP A 511 16.53 0.40 -13.27
C ASP A 511 17.95 0.36 -13.85
N LYS A 512 18.97 0.70 -13.05
CA LYS A 512 20.38 0.56 -13.43
C LYS A 512 20.78 -0.91 -13.59
N LEU A 513 20.33 -1.80 -12.70
CA LEU A 513 20.59 -3.23 -12.75
C LEU A 513 20.00 -3.85 -14.02
N LEU A 514 18.77 -3.45 -14.40
CA LEU A 514 18.13 -3.88 -15.63
C LEU A 514 18.86 -3.36 -16.88
N SER A 515 19.40 -2.14 -16.85
CA SER A 515 20.21 -1.62 -17.97
C SER A 515 21.51 -2.41 -18.22
N TRP A 516 21.99 -3.16 -17.21
CA TRP A 516 23.13 -4.07 -17.37
C TRP A 516 22.70 -5.45 -17.93
N MET A 517 21.41 -5.69 -18.08
CA MET A 517 20.84 -6.93 -18.64
C MET A 517 20.27 -6.75 -20.06
N GLU A 518 20.38 -5.54 -20.62
CA GLU A 518 20.03 -5.20 -22.01
C GLU A 518 21.30 -5.17 -22.87
#